data_AF-A0A430BMZ8-F1
#
_entry.id   AF-A0A430BMZ8-F1
#
_cell.length_a   1.000
_cell.length_b   1.000
_cell.length_c   1.000
_cell.angle_alpha   90.00
_cell.angle_beta   90.00
_cell.angle_gamma   90.00
#
_symmetry.space_group_name_H-M   'P 1'
#
loop_
_entity.id
_entity.type
_entity.pdbx_description
1 polymer ?
#
loop_
_entity_poly.entity_id
_entity_poly.type
_entity_poly.pdbx_seq_one_letter_code
_entity_poly.pdbx_strand_id
1 'polypeptide(L)'
;MNAINRGLESTKATKGADMVEDWEAALADLDTPGAKGILRDLASLRKQLEKSEPDADRVHALLHRLGAATTRIADKAEKSQDKLKALGEALTEAGEDQPDEEEDAEAAAAPKRARKKA
;
A
#
# COMPACT_ATOMS: atom_id res chain seq x y z
N MET A 1 -22.01 4.61 -13.46
CA MET A 1 -20.75 4.48 -12.68
C MET A 1 -19.82 5.60 -13.11
N ASN A 2 -19.26 6.38 -12.18
CA ASN A 2 -18.57 7.64 -12.46
C ASN A 2 -17.15 7.42 -13.01
N ALA A 3 -16.86 7.94 -14.21
CA ALA A 3 -15.52 7.97 -14.79
C ALA A 3 -14.51 8.75 -13.93
N ILE A 4 -15.00 9.70 -13.13
CA ILE A 4 -14.19 10.51 -12.20
C ILE A 4 -13.58 9.62 -11.09
N ASN A 5 -14.33 8.68 -10.54
CA ASN A 5 -13.84 7.77 -9.49
C ASN A 5 -12.75 6.84 -10.05
N ARG A 6 -12.96 6.28 -11.25
CA ARG A 6 -11.96 5.46 -11.96
C ARG A 6 -10.67 6.22 -12.27
N GLY A 7 -10.76 7.49 -12.65
CA GLY A 7 -9.58 8.33 -12.91
C GLY A 7 -8.75 8.59 -11.65
N LEU A 8 -9.42 8.79 -10.52
CA LEU A 8 -8.78 8.99 -9.21
C LEU A 8 -8.12 7.71 -8.69
N GLU A 9 -8.79 6.57 -8.80
CA GLU A 9 -8.22 5.24 -8.47
C GLU A 9 -7.01 4.92 -9.34
N SER A 10 -7.12 5.14 -10.65
CA SER A 10 -6.00 4.93 -11.58
C SER A 10 -4.80 5.82 -11.24
N THR A 11 -5.02 7.08 -10.87
CA THR A 11 -3.92 8.01 -10.52
C THR A 11 -3.22 7.61 -9.21
N LYS A 12 -3.98 7.10 -8.23
CA LYS A 12 -3.42 6.56 -6.98
C LYS A 12 -2.63 5.28 -7.23
N ALA A 13 -3.14 4.38 -8.09
CA ALA A 13 -2.45 3.15 -8.47
C ALA A 13 -1.14 3.43 -9.23
N THR A 14 -1.13 4.39 -10.16
CA THR A 14 0.09 4.81 -10.86
C THR A 14 1.13 5.36 -9.89
N LYS A 15 0.74 6.25 -8.97
CA LYS A 15 1.66 6.74 -7.91
C LYS A 15 2.18 5.61 -7.03
N GLY A 16 1.35 4.62 -6.71
CA GLY A 16 1.78 3.45 -5.97
C GLY A 16 2.84 2.63 -6.71
N ALA A 17 2.68 2.42 -8.02
CA ALA A 17 3.65 1.72 -8.85
C ALA A 17 5.00 2.45 -8.92
N ASP A 18 4.98 3.78 -9.07
CA ASP A 18 6.18 4.63 -9.08
C ASP A 18 6.93 4.54 -7.73
N MET A 19 6.20 4.59 -6.61
CA MET A 19 6.80 4.45 -5.27
C MET A 19 7.43 3.07 -5.06
N VAL A 20 6.83 2.00 -5.60
CA VAL A 20 7.39 0.66 -5.55
C VAL A 20 8.67 0.56 -6.39
N GLU A 21 8.72 1.20 -7.56
CA GLU A 21 9.92 1.27 -8.40
C GLU A 21 11.09 1.98 -7.69
N ASP A 22 10.83 3.09 -7.00
CA ASP A 22 11.84 3.77 -6.18
C ASP A 22 12.40 2.86 -5.07
N TRP A 23 11.53 2.05 -4.45
CA TRP A 23 11.95 1.07 -3.44
C TRP A 23 12.77 -0.07 -4.04
N GLU A 24 12.41 -0.55 -5.23
CA GLU A 24 13.21 -1.54 -5.96
C GLU A 24 14.62 -1.01 -6.22
N ALA A 25 14.75 0.22 -6.70
CA ALA A 25 16.04 0.86 -6.93
C ALA A 25 16.86 0.97 -5.63
N ALA A 26 16.23 1.44 -4.54
CA ALA A 26 16.89 1.57 -3.25
C ALA A 26 17.36 0.22 -2.67
N LEU A 27 16.60 -0.85 -2.87
CA LEU A 27 16.97 -2.19 -2.41
C LEU A 27 17.95 -2.92 -3.32
N ALA A 28 17.98 -2.61 -4.62
CA ALA A 28 18.90 -3.23 -5.58
C ALA A 28 20.36 -2.94 -5.22
N ASP A 29 20.61 -1.78 -4.61
CA ASP A 29 21.94 -1.36 -4.15
C ASP A 29 22.33 -1.97 -2.79
N LEU A 30 21.43 -2.67 -2.10
CA LEU A 30 21.71 -3.29 -0.80
C LEU A 30 22.28 -4.70 -0.96
N ASP A 31 23.52 -4.89 -0.53
CA ASP A 31 24.12 -6.22 -0.37
C ASP A 31 23.72 -6.87 0.97
N THR A 32 22.40 -7.02 1.19
CA THR A 32 21.85 -7.62 2.41
C THR A 32 21.26 -9.00 2.11
N PRO A 33 21.70 -10.06 2.81
CA PRO A 33 21.12 -11.39 2.66
C PRO A 33 19.59 -11.38 2.90
N GLY A 34 18.83 -11.69 1.84
CA GLY A 34 17.37 -11.66 1.84
C GLY A 34 16.75 -10.58 0.96
N ALA A 35 17.51 -9.54 0.58
CA ALA A 35 17.01 -8.44 -0.26
C ALA A 35 16.47 -8.90 -1.63
N LYS A 36 17.09 -9.93 -2.23
CA LYS A 36 16.63 -10.51 -3.51
C LYS A 36 15.20 -11.08 -3.47
N GLY A 37 14.74 -11.55 -2.30
CA GLY A 37 13.37 -12.01 -2.12
C GLY A 37 12.39 -10.85 -2.16
N ILE A 38 12.71 -9.79 -1.42
CA ILE A 38 11.92 -8.56 -1.33
C ILE A 38 11.82 -7.88 -2.69
N LEU A 39 12.92 -7.77 -3.44
CA LEU A 39 12.91 -7.24 -4.82
C LEU A 39 11.95 -8.02 -5.74
N ARG A 40 11.84 -9.34 -5.57
CA ARG A 40 10.92 -10.17 -6.37
C ARG A 40 9.45 -9.93 -5.99
N ASP A 41 9.18 -9.74 -4.71
CA ASP A 41 7.85 -9.44 -4.22
C ASP A 41 7.43 -8.00 -4.59
N LEU A 42 8.35 -7.02 -4.54
CA LEU A 42 8.13 -5.64 -5.01
C LEU A 42 7.78 -5.61 -6.51
N ALA A 43 8.54 -6.33 -7.33
CA ALA A 43 8.26 -6.44 -8.77
C ALA A 43 6.90 -7.09 -9.04
N SER A 44 6.45 -7.98 -8.16
CA SER A 44 5.13 -8.58 -8.24
C SER A 44 4.02 -7.59 -7.82
N LEU A 45 4.28 -6.75 -6.82
CA LEU A 45 3.36 -5.71 -6.35
C LEU A 45 3.20 -4.62 -7.42
N ARG A 46 4.30 -4.10 -7.97
CA ARG A 46 4.29 -3.13 -9.08
C ARG A 46 3.42 -3.61 -10.23
N LYS A 47 3.63 -4.86 -10.66
CA LYS A 47 2.82 -5.49 -11.73
C LYS A 47 1.34 -5.62 -11.40
N GLN A 48 0.95 -5.66 -10.13
CA GLN A 48 -0.47 -5.63 -9.76
C GLN A 48 -1.03 -4.22 -9.81
N LEU A 49 -0.28 -3.22 -9.35
CA LEU A 49 -0.70 -1.82 -9.35
C LEU A 49 -0.81 -1.24 -10.77
N GLU A 50 -0.02 -1.75 -11.71
CA GLU A 50 -0.08 -1.38 -13.13
C GLU A 50 -1.30 -1.98 -13.88
N LYS A 51 -2.03 -2.92 -13.27
CA LYS A 51 -3.22 -3.50 -13.91
C LYS A 51 -4.39 -2.54 -13.85
N SER A 52 -5.22 -2.58 -14.90
CA SER A 52 -6.51 -1.90 -14.92
C SER A 52 -7.46 -2.41 -13.82
N GLU A 53 -7.33 -3.69 -13.46
CA GLU A 53 -8.05 -4.35 -12.38
C GLU A 53 -7.04 -5.13 -11.53
N PRO A 54 -6.45 -4.50 -10.50
CA PRO A 54 -5.57 -5.16 -9.55
C PRO A 54 -6.33 -6.23 -8.76
N ASP A 55 -5.64 -7.33 -8.47
CA ASP A 55 -6.13 -8.37 -7.58
C ASP A 55 -5.83 -7.96 -6.14
N ALA A 56 -6.86 -7.49 -5.44
CA ALA A 56 -6.76 -6.94 -4.08
C ALA A 56 -6.16 -7.96 -3.10
N ASP A 57 -6.69 -9.19 -3.07
CA ASP A 57 -6.19 -10.25 -2.18
C ASP A 57 -4.69 -10.49 -2.37
N ARG A 58 -4.25 -10.49 -3.64
CA ARG A 58 -2.83 -10.65 -3.96
C ARG A 58 -2.01 -9.41 -3.61
N VAL A 59 -2.54 -8.20 -3.76
CA VAL A 59 -1.87 -6.97 -3.32
C VAL A 59 -1.67 -7.00 -1.80
N HIS A 60 -2.70 -7.33 -1.02
CA HIS A 60 -2.61 -7.45 0.44
C HIS A 60 -1.62 -8.52 0.88
N ALA A 61 -1.67 -9.71 0.27
CA ALA A 61 -0.72 -10.78 0.57
C ALA A 61 0.74 -10.38 0.26
N LEU A 62 0.95 -9.59 -0.80
CA LEU A 62 2.27 -9.06 -1.14
C LEU A 62 2.72 -8.00 -0.13
N LEU A 63 1.85 -7.06 0.25
CA LEU A 63 2.14 -6.02 1.24
C LEU A 63 2.54 -6.61 2.59
N HIS A 64 1.78 -7.58 3.11
CA HIS A 64 2.13 -8.30 4.35
C HIS A 64 3.47 -9.02 4.25
N ARG A 65 3.71 -9.75 3.14
CA ARG A 65 4.97 -10.48 2.95
C ARG A 65 6.15 -9.50 2.87
N LEU A 66 5.98 -8.41 2.14
CA LEU A 66 6.97 -7.36 1.99
C LEU A 66 7.27 -6.69 3.33
N GLY A 67 6.25 -6.35 4.11
CA GLY A 67 6.42 -5.79 5.45
C GLY A 67 7.23 -6.71 6.37
N ALA A 68 6.80 -7.96 6.50
CA ALA A 68 7.48 -8.94 7.34
C ALA A 68 8.92 -9.24 6.89
N ALA A 69 9.16 -9.34 5.58
CA ALA A 69 10.50 -9.59 5.05
C ALA A 69 11.42 -8.37 5.21
N THR A 70 10.90 -7.16 5.00
CA THR A 70 11.65 -5.91 5.12
C THR A 70 12.06 -5.64 6.56
N THR A 71 11.14 -5.81 7.52
CA THR A 71 11.48 -5.70 8.96
C THR A 71 12.53 -6.74 9.36
N ARG A 72 12.43 -7.98 8.87
CA ARG A 72 13.40 -9.04 9.18
C ARG A 72 14.80 -8.77 8.62
N ILE A 73 14.93 -8.13 7.46
CA ILE A 73 16.26 -7.77 6.93
C ILE A 73 16.81 -6.49 7.56
N ALA A 74 15.95 -5.64 8.12
CA ALA A 74 16.38 -4.42 8.77
C ALA A 74 17.37 -4.70 9.91
N ASP A 75 17.10 -5.74 10.72
CA ASP A 75 18.00 -6.18 11.80
C ASP A 75 19.37 -6.70 11.30
N LYS A 76 19.49 -6.94 9.99
CA LYS A 76 20.73 -7.42 9.34
C LYS A 76 21.42 -6.32 8.53
N ALA A 77 20.79 -5.16 8.39
CA ALA A 77 21.30 -4.08 7.57
C ALA A 77 22.23 -3.19 8.41
N GLU A 78 23.51 -3.14 8.04
CA GLU A 78 24.48 -2.24 8.71
C GLU A 78 24.15 -0.76 8.48
N LYS A 79 23.53 -0.46 7.34
CA LYS A 79 23.10 0.88 6.94
C LYS A 79 21.60 0.86 6.70
N SER A 80 20.91 1.92 7.11
CA SER A 80 19.47 2.10 6.87
C SER A 80 18.54 1.16 7.64
N GLN A 81 18.99 0.54 8.74
CA GLN A 81 18.14 -0.29 9.61
C GLN A 81 16.81 0.39 9.97
N ASP A 82 16.86 1.60 10.52
CA ASP A 82 15.64 2.30 10.98
C ASP A 82 14.71 2.63 9.80
N LYS A 83 15.27 2.95 8.63
CA LYS A 83 14.50 3.18 7.40
C LYS A 83 13.82 1.91 6.91
N LEU A 84 14.50 0.77 6.97
CA LEU A 84 13.95 -0.52 6.59
C LEU A 84 12.88 -1.01 7.58
N LYS A 85 13.03 -0.72 8.88
CA LYS A 85 11.97 -0.98 9.87
C LYS A 85 10.73 -0.15 9.59
N ALA A 86 10.90 1.17 9.45
CA ALA A 86 9.78 2.06 9.15
C ALA A 86 9.07 1.67 7.85
N LEU A 87 9.82 1.28 6.82
CA LEU A 87 9.25 0.79 5.56
C LEU A 87 8.49 -0.52 5.77
N GLY A 88 9.07 -1.48 6.50
CA GLY A 88 8.42 -2.77 6.77
C GLY A 88 7.13 -2.64 7.59
N GLU A 89 7.10 -1.72 8.55
CA GLU A 89 5.92 -1.39 9.33
C GLU A 89 4.84 -0.75 8.46
N ALA A 90 5.18 0.28 7.67
CA ALA A 90 4.24 0.94 6.77
C ALA A 90 3.65 -0.02 5.71
N LEU A 91 4.46 -0.96 5.21
CA LEU A 91 4.00 -2.01 4.28
C LEU A 91 3.03 -3.01 4.94
N THR A 92 3.24 -3.30 6.22
CA THR A 92 2.34 -4.16 7.00
C THR A 92 1.02 -3.44 7.25
N GLU A 93 1.09 -2.19 7.72
CA GLU A 93 -0.07 -1.33 7.97
C GLU A 93 -0.89 -1.13 6.69
N ALA A 94 -0.26 -0.81 5.56
CA ALA A 94 -0.96 -0.70 4.27
C ALA A 94 -1.58 -2.04 3.79
N GLY A 95 -1.07 -3.17 4.27
CA GLY A 95 -1.66 -4.49 4.02
C GLY A 95 -2.87 -4.79 4.91
N GLU A 96 -2.90 -4.21 6.12
CA GLU A 96 -3.94 -4.37 7.15
C GLU A 96 -5.08 -3.34 7.03
N ASP A 97 -4.80 -2.15 6.48
CA ASP A 97 -5.78 -1.10 6.20
C ASP A 97 -6.72 -1.53 5.07
N GLN A 98 -7.73 -2.34 5.40
CA GLN A 98 -9.03 -2.12 4.78
C GLN A 98 -9.60 -0.83 5.39
N PRO A 99 -10.24 0.05 4.60
CA PRO A 99 -11.33 0.81 5.18
C PRO A 99 -12.32 -0.24 5.69
N ASP A 100 -12.43 -0.40 7.02
CA ASP A 100 -13.68 -0.87 7.59
C ASP A 100 -14.75 0.06 7.00
N GLU A 101 -15.52 -0.44 6.02
CA GLU A 101 -16.64 0.28 5.39
C GLU A 101 -17.78 0.56 6.41
N GLU A 102 -17.52 0.53 7.71
CA GLU A 102 -18.48 0.80 8.77
C GLU A 102 -18.38 2.23 9.35
N GLU A 103 -17.29 2.99 9.16
CA GLU A 103 -17.15 4.30 9.84
C GLU A 103 -17.45 5.55 8.99
N ASP A 104 -17.63 5.43 7.67
CA ASP A 104 -17.93 6.60 6.79
C ASP A 104 -19.39 6.63 6.26
N ALA A 105 -20.20 5.62 6.59
CA ALA A 105 -21.62 5.58 6.23
C ALA A 105 -22.52 6.36 7.21
N GLU A 106 -22.10 6.55 8.46
CA GLU A 106 -22.93 7.20 9.49
C GLU A 106 -22.98 8.74 9.31
N ALA A 107 -21.94 9.35 8.73
CA ALA A 107 -21.90 10.78 8.44
C ALA A 107 -22.83 11.22 7.30
N ALA A 108 -23.16 10.30 6.38
CA ALA A 108 -24.03 10.60 5.23
C ALA A 108 -25.54 10.35 5.50
N ALA A 109 -25.89 9.70 6.63
CA ALA A 109 -27.26 9.24 6.91
C ALA A 109 -28.14 10.22 7.69
N ALA A 110 -27.69 11.44 8.01
CA ALA A 110 -28.47 12.41 8.79
C ALA A 110 -29.05 13.57 7.95
N PRO A 111 -30.09 13.37 7.10
CA PRO A 111 -30.88 14.49 6.62
C PRO A 111 -31.80 14.95 7.75
N LYS A 112 -31.31 15.79 8.68
CA LYS A 112 -32.17 16.51 9.63
C LYS A 112 -33.00 17.54 8.87
N ARG A 113 -34.09 17.07 8.24
CA ARG A 113 -35.24 17.88 7.87
C ARG A 113 -35.81 18.52 9.15
N ALA A 114 -35.56 19.81 9.35
CA ALA A 114 -36.33 20.62 10.29
C ALA A 114 -36.94 21.80 9.53
N ARG A 115 -38.06 21.52 8.85
CA ARG A 115 -39.01 22.53 8.42
C ARG A 115 -39.81 22.91 9.67
N LYS A 116 -39.60 24.12 10.23
CA LYS A 116 -40.57 24.70 11.17
C LYS A 116 -40.74 26.19 10.89
N LYS A 117 -41.97 26.52 10.45
CA LYS A 117 -42.51 27.89 10.34
C LYS A 117 -42.51 28.55 11.72
N ALA A 118 -42.15 29.83 11.76
CA ALA A 118 -42.75 30.85 12.61
C ALA A 118 -42.96 32.07 11.72
#